data_AF-A0A2E1ZSA5-F1
#
_entry.id   AF-A0A2E1ZSA5-F1
#
_cell.length_a   1.000
_cell.length_b   1.000
_cell.length_c   1.000
_cell.angle_alpha   90.00
_cell.angle_beta   90.00
_cell.angle_gamma   90.00
#
_symmetry.space_group_name_H-M   'P 1'
#
loop_
_entity.id
_entity.type
_entity.pdbx_description
1 polymer ?
#
loop_
_entity_poly.entity_id
_entity_poly.type
_entity_poly.pdbx_seq_one_letter_code
_entity_poly.pdbx_strand_id
1 'polypeptide(L)'
;MLKNIFCWVLLLSLSFSQNIWGNGSVSTSDDLSAFEFNPAGFGVDHGRLDGFYMQPDSDGKFTKDSKIYAARIRNGFGLSYAIDNNIVLSKFNTFADFKIGYGAKIHNNAYFGLSLDKDRNGTLGCLYRPYKWLSLGITDSFNDFFTDHNETRFGVALRPFSNHHLTIGFDHSSSNTDALNPFIEIYPIDGLKVSVSNQKLNNQNNLSITLGFEFETNSGLYISNTKNSDTDSNFSGIGFIRSEKSKPALLEQSIDKRSFTIVKLNLEGTFIEEPPKVSPFNFDFISSVGPIQFGSDNTPGIQLRTFIEEIDRFAKDESVDAMSIKLGNVSCGFSKRQEIRDALMQFKNAGKKIYVYSDGQITNSSYYLISMADEIYMHEQN
;
A
#
# COMPACT_ATOMS: atom_id res chain seq x y z
N MET A 1 2.63 21.58 22.40
CA MET A 1 2.48 22.29 21.10
C MET A 1 1.35 21.72 20.24
N LEU A 2 1.31 20.42 19.92
CA LEU A 2 0.34 19.83 18.96
C LEU A 2 -1.12 20.32 19.09
N LYS A 3 -1.65 20.43 20.32
CA LYS A 3 -3.06 20.81 20.56
C LYS A 3 -3.45 22.20 20.01
N ASN A 4 -2.48 23.08 19.75
CA ASN A 4 -2.75 24.41 19.17
C ASN A 4 -2.70 24.42 17.63
N ILE A 5 -2.06 23.42 17.00
CA ILE A 5 -2.00 23.30 15.53
C ILE A 5 -3.39 22.89 14.99
N PHE A 6 -4.08 21.99 15.70
CA PHE A 6 -5.40 21.49 15.31
C PHE A 6 -6.49 22.57 15.22
N CYS A 7 -6.39 23.65 16.00
CA CYS A 7 -7.39 24.73 16.01
C CYS A 7 -7.26 25.73 14.85
N TRP A 8 -6.12 25.80 14.17
CA TRP A 8 -5.88 26.80 13.10
C TRP A 8 -6.35 26.36 11.70
N VAL A 9 -6.83 25.12 11.56
CA VAL A 9 -7.19 24.51 10.26
C VAL A 9 -8.65 24.79 9.86
N LEU A 10 -9.47 25.38 10.76
CA LEU A 10 -10.94 25.28 10.72
C LEU A 10 -11.68 26.56 10.30
N LEU A 11 -11.04 27.50 9.58
CA LEU A 11 -11.68 28.75 9.13
C LEU A 11 -11.25 29.18 7.71
N LEU A 12 -12.06 28.84 6.71
CA LEU A 12 -12.21 29.54 5.42
C LEU A 12 -13.62 29.27 4.86
N SER A 13 -14.20 30.23 4.14
CA SER A 13 -15.60 30.24 3.69
C SER A 13 -15.75 30.01 2.19
N LEU A 14 -16.76 29.21 1.80
CA LEU A 14 -16.65 28.33 0.63
C LEU A 14 -17.78 28.59 -0.41
N SER A 15 -17.58 28.29 -1.71
CA SER A 15 -18.59 28.21 -2.81
C SER A 15 -17.95 27.82 -4.30
N PHE A 16 -18.28 26.15 -5.91
CA PHE A 16 -18.75 24.73 -6.23
C PHE A 16 -17.87 23.96 -7.25
N SER A 17 -16.77 24.48 -7.83
CA SER A 17 -15.87 23.65 -8.67
C SER A 17 -14.96 22.79 -7.79
N GLN A 18 -15.19 21.48 -7.71
CA GLN A 18 -14.61 20.64 -6.66
C GLN A 18 -13.76 19.50 -7.23
N ASN A 19 -12.45 19.62 -7.00
CA ASN A 19 -11.51 18.50 -7.05
C ASN A 19 -11.79 17.56 -5.87
N ILE A 20 -12.84 16.73 -6.02
CA ILE A 20 -13.40 15.82 -5.00
C ILE A 20 -12.28 15.00 -4.35
N TRP A 21 -11.49 14.30 -5.15
CA TRP A 21 -10.40 13.44 -4.67
C TRP A 21 -9.06 14.17 -4.49
N GLY A 22 -9.11 15.48 -4.23
CA GLY A 22 -7.94 16.34 -4.12
C GLY A 22 -7.42 16.83 -5.48
N ASN A 23 -6.51 17.80 -5.44
CA ASN A 23 -5.91 18.39 -6.64
C ASN A 23 -5.09 17.37 -7.45
N GLY A 24 -5.22 17.40 -8.77
CA GLY A 24 -4.57 16.47 -9.71
C GLY A 24 -4.36 17.05 -11.11
N SER A 25 -3.84 16.20 -12.00
CA SER A 25 -3.58 16.45 -13.42
C SER A 25 -3.74 15.14 -14.18
N VAL A 26 -4.08 15.20 -15.47
CA VAL A 26 -4.17 13.99 -16.32
C VAL A 26 -2.85 13.21 -16.40
N SER A 27 -1.72 13.83 -16.04
CA SER A 27 -0.38 13.24 -16.01
C SER A 27 0.06 12.70 -14.65
N THR A 28 -0.61 13.09 -13.56
CA THR A 28 -0.23 12.68 -12.18
C THR A 28 -1.23 11.74 -11.54
N SER A 29 -2.51 11.77 -11.89
CA SER A 29 -3.55 11.00 -11.23
C SER A 29 -3.33 9.48 -11.32
N ASP A 30 -2.98 8.88 -10.19
CA ASP A 30 -2.84 7.44 -9.96
C ASP A 30 -3.51 6.95 -8.66
N ASP A 31 -4.07 7.88 -7.86
CA ASP A 31 -4.93 7.61 -6.73
C ASP A 31 -6.42 7.83 -7.08
N LEU A 32 -7.25 8.17 -6.11
CA LEU A 32 -8.68 8.45 -6.33
C LEU A 32 -8.94 9.62 -7.30
N SER A 33 -7.95 10.49 -7.54
CA SER A 33 -8.03 11.52 -8.59
C SER A 33 -8.22 10.93 -10.01
N ALA A 34 -7.99 9.63 -10.22
CA ALA A 34 -8.30 8.93 -11.47
C ALA A 34 -9.79 8.97 -11.88
N PHE A 35 -10.74 9.23 -10.95
CA PHE A 35 -12.17 9.45 -11.27
C PHE A 35 -12.46 10.83 -11.89
N GLU A 36 -11.55 11.79 -11.76
CA GLU A 36 -11.74 13.19 -12.18
C GLU A 36 -10.77 13.62 -13.28
N PHE A 37 -9.59 12.99 -13.37
CA PHE A 37 -8.49 13.42 -14.25
C PHE A 37 -8.12 12.41 -15.34
N ASN A 38 -7.73 11.18 -14.99
CA ASN A 38 -7.34 10.19 -16.00
C ASN A 38 -7.63 8.74 -15.53
N PRO A 39 -8.53 8.00 -16.19
CA PRO A 39 -8.88 6.64 -15.80
C PRO A 39 -7.75 5.62 -16.01
N ALA A 40 -6.68 5.96 -16.75
CA ALA A 40 -5.46 5.14 -16.78
C ALA A 40 -4.80 5.04 -15.39
N GLY A 41 -5.07 5.99 -14.49
CA GLY A 41 -4.65 5.95 -13.09
C GLY A 41 -5.12 4.70 -12.35
N PHE A 42 -6.33 4.18 -12.64
CA PHE A 42 -6.82 2.93 -12.03
C PHE A 42 -5.91 1.73 -12.31
N GLY A 43 -5.21 1.73 -13.44
CA GLY A 43 -4.28 0.67 -13.85
C GLY A 43 -2.93 0.71 -13.13
N VAL A 44 -2.64 1.77 -12.38
CA VAL A 44 -1.44 1.86 -11.54
C VAL A 44 -1.72 1.09 -10.24
N ASP A 45 -0.85 0.14 -9.92
CA ASP A 45 -1.01 -0.68 -8.71
C ASP A 45 -0.71 0.12 -7.44
N HIS A 46 -1.78 0.54 -6.76
CA HIS A 46 -1.77 1.10 -5.40
C HIS A 46 -2.40 0.15 -4.36
N GLY A 47 -2.58 -1.13 -4.70
CA GLY A 47 -3.39 -2.08 -3.91
C GLY A 47 -4.86 -1.67 -3.88
N ARG A 48 -5.52 -1.87 -2.73
CA ARG A 48 -6.83 -1.27 -2.43
C ARG A 48 -6.68 0.18 -1.97
N LEU A 49 -7.41 1.08 -2.63
CA LEU A 49 -7.71 2.42 -2.15
C LEU A 49 -9.20 2.48 -1.75
N ASP A 50 -9.50 3.07 -0.60
CA ASP A 50 -10.85 3.52 -0.23
C ASP A 50 -10.81 5.04 0.03
N GLY A 51 -11.90 5.74 -0.25
CA GLY A 51 -12.03 7.16 0.10
C GLY A 51 -13.44 7.59 0.43
N PHE A 52 -13.51 8.64 1.23
CA PHE A 52 -14.73 9.40 1.52
C PHE A 52 -14.44 10.90 1.34
N TYR A 53 -15.42 11.67 0.88
CA TYR A 53 -15.28 13.12 0.77
C TYR A 53 -16.62 13.82 1.05
N MET A 54 -16.60 14.83 1.91
CA MET A 54 -17.77 15.65 2.24
C MET A 54 -17.71 16.96 1.45
N GLN A 55 -18.64 17.09 0.51
CA GLN A 55 -18.89 18.28 -0.30
C GLN A 55 -19.96 19.14 0.40
N PRO A 56 -19.69 20.42 0.72
CA PRO A 56 -20.69 21.33 1.28
C PRO A 56 -21.75 21.74 0.23
N ASP A 57 -22.75 22.49 0.69
CA ASP A 57 -23.83 23.03 -0.13
C ASP A 57 -23.41 24.21 -1.05
N SER A 58 -24.41 24.82 -1.72
CA SER A 58 -24.26 25.96 -2.63
C SER A 58 -23.52 27.16 -2.03
N ASP A 59 -23.69 27.35 -0.73
CA ASP A 59 -23.15 28.48 0.03
C ASP A 59 -21.85 28.10 0.76
N GLY A 60 -21.35 26.89 0.50
CA GLY A 60 -20.14 26.38 1.13
C GLY A 60 -20.29 25.99 2.59
N LYS A 61 -21.52 25.65 3.03
CA LYS A 61 -21.80 25.24 4.41
C LYS A 61 -22.06 23.73 4.44
N PHE A 62 -21.65 23.08 5.54
CA PHE A 62 -22.01 21.68 5.78
C PHE A 62 -23.43 21.61 6.34
N THR A 63 -24.42 21.71 5.46
CA THR A 63 -25.86 21.61 5.78
C THR A 63 -26.45 20.29 5.29
N LYS A 64 -27.77 20.17 5.41
CA LYS A 64 -28.57 19.04 4.90
C LYS A 64 -28.39 18.81 3.38
N ASP A 65 -28.01 19.84 2.61
CA ASP A 65 -27.89 19.82 1.15
C ASP A 65 -26.44 19.54 0.69
N SER A 66 -25.55 19.18 1.63
CA SER A 66 -24.22 18.63 1.36
C SER A 66 -24.29 17.28 0.65
N LYS A 67 -23.27 16.95 -0.16
CA LYS A 67 -23.08 15.59 -0.68
C LYS A 67 -21.98 14.85 0.06
N ILE A 68 -22.15 13.54 0.24
CA ILE A 68 -21.11 12.65 0.76
C ILE A 68 -20.72 11.68 -0.36
N TYR A 69 -19.48 11.78 -0.81
CA TYR A 69 -18.86 10.89 -1.77
C TYR A 69 -18.20 9.70 -1.06
N ALA A 70 -18.29 8.52 -1.67
CA ALA A 70 -17.54 7.33 -1.29
C ALA A 70 -16.99 6.63 -2.54
N ALA A 71 -15.74 6.21 -2.50
CA ALA A 71 -15.08 5.55 -3.63
C ALA A 71 -14.13 4.42 -3.22
N ARG A 72 -13.86 3.54 -4.17
CA ARG A 72 -12.88 2.46 -4.08
C ARG A 72 -12.17 2.25 -5.41
N ILE A 73 -10.86 2.02 -5.36
CA ILE A 73 -10.08 1.43 -6.46
C ILE A 73 -9.48 0.11 -5.97
N ARG A 74 -9.59 -0.96 -6.76
CA ARG A 74 -8.91 -2.24 -6.50
C ARG A 74 -8.72 -3.02 -7.80
N ASN A 75 -7.52 -3.58 -8.02
CA ASN A 75 -7.20 -4.47 -9.15
C ASN A 75 -7.60 -3.89 -10.53
N GLY A 76 -7.31 -2.60 -10.78
CA GLY A 76 -7.70 -1.93 -12.02
C GLY A 76 -9.13 -1.38 -12.04
N PHE A 77 -10.03 -1.82 -11.15
CA PHE A 77 -11.43 -1.41 -11.16
C PHE A 77 -11.70 -0.27 -10.17
N GLY A 78 -12.37 0.78 -10.64
CA GLY A 78 -12.81 1.93 -9.86
C GLY A 78 -14.34 2.03 -9.76
N LEU A 79 -14.85 2.30 -8.55
CA LEU A 79 -16.24 2.69 -8.30
C LEU A 79 -16.27 3.93 -7.39
N SER A 80 -17.05 4.94 -7.76
CA SER A 80 -17.33 6.14 -6.96
C SER A 80 -18.83 6.45 -6.99
N TYR A 81 -19.40 6.92 -5.89
CA TYR A 81 -20.79 7.37 -5.83
C TYR A 81 -20.98 8.48 -4.79
N ALA A 82 -21.98 9.34 -4.99
CA ALA A 82 -22.36 10.38 -4.04
C ALA A 82 -23.79 10.21 -3.52
N ILE A 83 -23.95 10.45 -2.23
CA ILE A 83 -25.24 10.47 -1.54
C ILE A 83 -25.58 11.89 -1.10
N ASP A 84 -26.86 12.24 -1.20
CA ASP A 84 -27.44 13.48 -0.70
C ASP A 84 -28.81 13.19 -0.03
N ASN A 85 -29.50 14.24 0.41
CA ASN A 85 -30.83 14.13 1.02
C ASN A 85 -31.96 13.66 0.08
N ASN A 86 -31.73 13.56 -1.22
CA ASN A 86 -32.72 13.14 -2.20
C ASN A 86 -32.71 11.62 -2.44
N ILE A 87 -31.75 10.89 -1.87
CA ILE A 87 -31.65 9.43 -2.04
C ILE A 87 -32.86 8.71 -1.45
N VAL A 88 -33.40 7.80 -2.27
CA VAL A 88 -34.29 6.72 -1.83
C VAL A 88 -33.48 5.43 -1.99
N LEU A 89 -33.09 4.81 -0.86
CA LEU A 89 -32.13 3.70 -0.79
C LEU A 89 -32.47 2.48 -1.69
N SER A 90 -33.73 2.34 -2.11
CA SER A 90 -34.22 1.30 -3.03
C SER A 90 -34.18 1.69 -4.53
N LYS A 91 -33.62 2.85 -4.90
CA LYS A 91 -33.59 3.38 -6.28
C LYS A 91 -32.22 3.92 -6.68
N PHE A 92 -31.49 3.16 -7.49
CA PHE A 92 -30.16 3.55 -8.01
C PHE A 92 -30.17 4.87 -8.82
N ASN A 93 -31.30 5.25 -9.43
CA ASN A 93 -31.41 6.53 -10.13
C ASN A 93 -31.53 7.76 -9.20
N THR A 94 -31.42 7.59 -7.87
CA THR A 94 -31.44 8.71 -6.90
C THR A 94 -30.06 9.09 -6.37
N PHE A 95 -28.99 8.38 -6.74
CA PHE A 95 -27.63 8.80 -6.37
C PHE A 95 -27.27 10.14 -7.02
N ALA A 96 -26.68 11.03 -6.22
CA ALA A 96 -26.38 12.40 -6.60
C ALA A 96 -25.18 12.53 -7.57
N ASP A 97 -24.38 11.46 -7.65
CA ASP A 97 -23.30 11.20 -8.60
C ASP A 97 -23.00 9.69 -8.58
N PHE A 98 -22.51 9.13 -9.70
CA PHE A 98 -22.03 7.75 -9.81
C PHE A 98 -21.02 7.68 -10.95
N LYS A 99 -19.85 7.07 -10.70
CA LYS A 99 -18.82 6.82 -11.70
C LYS A 99 -18.27 5.40 -11.56
N ILE A 100 -18.06 4.74 -12.70
CA ILE A 100 -17.42 3.44 -12.82
C ILE A 100 -16.22 3.57 -13.77
N GLY A 101 -15.15 2.82 -13.53
CA GLY A 101 -13.98 2.83 -14.40
C GLY A 101 -13.14 1.58 -14.32
N TYR A 102 -12.32 1.37 -15.34
CA TYR A 102 -11.33 0.31 -15.39
C TYR A 102 -10.05 0.79 -16.06
N GLY A 103 -8.91 0.49 -15.46
CA GLY A 103 -7.58 0.75 -16.00
C GLY A 103 -6.68 -0.47 -15.91
N ALA A 104 -5.75 -0.59 -16.86
CA ALA A 104 -4.82 -1.70 -16.97
C ALA A 104 -3.41 -1.20 -17.36
N LYS A 105 -2.39 -1.87 -16.83
CA LYS A 105 -1.00 -1.71 -17.26
C LYS A 105 -0.82 -2.39 -18.62
N ILE A 106 -0.63 -1.60 -19.68
CA ILE A 106 -0.43 -2.09 -21.06
C ILE A 106 1.04 -2.35 -21.40
N HIS A 107 1.97 -1.66 -20.74
CA HIS A 107 3.41 -1.88 -20.87
C HIS A 107 4.13 -1.47 -19.57
N ASN A 108 5.44 -1.68 -19.47
CA ASN A 108 6.21 -1.09 -18.38
C ASN A 108 6.07 0.43 -18.37
N ASN A 109 5.59 0.94 -17.24
CA ASN A 109 5.26 2.34 -16.98
C ASN A 109 4.23 2.97 -17.94
N ALA A 110 3.46 2.17 -18.69
CA ALA A 110 2.38 2.66 -19.55
C ALA A 110 1.05 2.00 -19.17
N TYR A 111 0.02 2.82 -19.02
CA TYR A 111 -1.31 2.43 -18.56
C TYR A 111 -2.36 3.00 -19.50
N PHE A 112 -3.44 2.25 -19.68
CA PHE A 112 -4.65 2.68 -20.38
C PHE A 112 -5.83 2.53 -19.42
N GLY A 113 -6.87 3.36 -19.57
CA GLY A 113 -8.11 3.17 -18.85
C GLY A 113 -9.31 3.87 -19.48
N LEU A 114 -10.47 3.53 -18.96
CA LEU A 114 -11.77 4.07 -19.34
C LEU A 114 -12.63 4.33 -18.10
N SER A 115 -13.47 5.36 -18.15
CA SER A 115 -14.50 5.63 -17.14
C SER A 115 -15.81 6.09 -17.78
N LEU A 116 -16.89 5.94 -17.01
CA LEU A 116 -18.25 6.31 -17.38
C LEU A 116 -18.97 6.87 -16.14
N ASP A 117 -19.69 7.99 -16.29
CA ASP A 117 -20.50 8.60 -15.22
C ASP A 117 -22.01 8.37 -15.37
N LYS A 118 -22.81 8.83 -14.39
CA LYS A 118 -24.28 8.70 -14.41
C LYS A 118 -24.96 9.48 -15.53
N ASP A 119 -24.33 10.54 -16.00
CA ASP A 119 -24.83 11.42 -17.06
C ASP A 119 -24.34 10.98 -18.45
N ARG A 120 -23.74 9.77 -18.50
CA ARG A 120 -23.29 9.03 -19.69
C ARG A 120 -22.02 9.59 -20.33
N ASN A 121 -21.31 10.48 -19.65
CA ASN A 121 -20.04 10.97 -20.16
C ASN A 121 -19.00 9.86 -20.01
N GLY A 122 -18.31 9.55 -21.11
CA GLY A 122 -17.26 8.56 -21.19
C GLY A 122 -15.90 9.24 -21.29
N THR A 123 -14.89 8.75 -20.57
CA THR A 123 -13.50 9.21 -20.72
C THR A 123 -12.61 8.02 -21.04
N LEU A 124 -11.75 8.16 -22.05
CA LEU A 124 -10.62 7.28 -22.31
C LEU A 124 -9.34 7.97 -21.86
N GLY A 125 -8.34 7.22 -21.43
CA GLY A 125 -7.09 7.80 -20.94
C GLY A 125 -5.88 6.90 -21.13
N CYS A 126 -4.73 7.55 -21.32
CA CYS A 126 -3.41 6.94 -21.29
C CYS A 126 -2.51 7.70 -20.30
N LEU A 127 -1.66 6.96 -19.60
CA LEU A 127 -0.67 7.49 -18.65
C LEU A 127 0.68 6.81 -18.90
N TYR A 128 1.74 7.59 -19.18
CA TYR A 128 3.07 7.08 -19.50
C TYR A 128 4.15 7.75 -18.67
N ARG A 129 5.02 6.94 -18.05
CA ARG A 129 6.05 7.38 -17.10
C ARG A 129 7.43 6.81 -17.48
N PRO A 130 8.05 7.27 -18.59
CA PRO A 130 9.30 6.69 -19.10
C PRO A 130 10.45 6.76 -18.10
N TYR A 131 10.46 7.79 -17.24
CA TYR A 131 11.47 7.99 -16.20
C TYR A 131 10.80 8.39 -14.87
N LYS A 132 11.46 8.14 -13.73
CA LYS A 132 10.94 8.57 -12.40
C LYS A 132 10.68 10.07 -12.32
N TRP A 133 11.42 10.87 -13.09
CA TRP A 133 11.29 12.32 -13.15
C TRP A 133 10.27 12.84 -14.17
N LEU A 134 9.66 12.00 -15.02
CA LEU A 134 8.75 12.42 -16.10
C LEU A 134 7.43 11.63 -16.11
N SER A 135 6.32 12.37 -16.11
CA SER A 135 4.95 11.87 -16.23
C SER A 135 4.29 12.53 -17.44
N LEU A 136 3.67 11.74 -18.31
CA LEU A 136 2.91 12.19 -19.48
C LEU A 136 1.50 11.60 -19.40
N GLY A 137 0.48 12.41 -19.63
CA GLY A 137 -0.92 11.98 -19.64
C GLY A 137 -1.66 12.52 -20.86
N ILE A 138 -2.63 11.75 -21.34
CA ILE A 138 -3.62 12.18 -22.33
C ILE A 138 -4.97 11.55 -21.99
N THR A 139 -6.05 12.30 -22.17
CA THR A 139 -7.43 11.80 -22.06
C THR A 139 -8.32 12.37 -23.15
N ASP A 140 -9.23 11.54 -23.66
CA ASP A 140 -10.32 11.95 -24.54
C ASP A 140 -11.66 11.74 -23.81
N SER A 141 -12.41 12.83 -23.65
CA SER A 141 -13.73 12.87 -23.00
C SER A 141 -14.83 13.05 -24.04
N PHE A 142 -15.94 12.35 -23.81
CA PHE A 142 -17.06 12.22 -24.72
C PHE A 142 -18.39 12.26 -23.96
N ASN A 143 -19.43 12.71 -24.62
CA ASN A 143 -20.81 12.70 -24.12
C ASN A 143 -21.58 11.49 -24.73
N ASP A 144 -22.75 11.18 -24.17
CA ASP A 144 -23.67 10.10 -24.59
C ASP A 144 -22.97 8.79 -24.99
N PHE A 145 -22.33 8.13 -24.02
CA PHE A 145 -21.67 6.82 -24.14
C PHE A 145 -20.60 6.74 -25.25
N PHE A 146 -19.64 7.66 -25.25
CA PHE A 146 -18.54 7.72 -26.23
C PHE A 146 -18.98 8.04 -27.67
N THR A 147 -20.15 8.68 -27.85
CA THR A 147 -20.64 9.09 -29.17
C THR A 147 -20.08 10.45 -29.61
N ASP A 148 -20.30 11.48 -28.79
CA ASP A 148 -19.95 12.86 -29.15
C ASP A 148 -18.66 13.28 -28.44
N HIS A 149 -17.58 13.56 -29.19
CA HIS A 149 -16.34 14.09 -28.61
C HIS A 149 -16.55 15.47 -28.00
N ASN A 150 -16.02 15.68 -26.79
CA ASN A 150 -16.21 16.89 -25.99
C ASN A 150 -14.86 17.59 -25.76
N GLU A 151 -13.85 16.86 -25.29
CA GLU A 151 -12.57 17.44 -24.92
C GLU A 151 -11.41 16.44 -25.02
N THR A 152 -10.26 16.86 -25.56
CA THR A 152 -8.98 16.16 -25.40
C THR A 152 -8.10 16.98 -24.44
N ARG A 153 -7.53 16.34 -23.42
CA ARG A 153 -6.54 16.95 -22.52
C ARG A 153 -5.20 16.26 -22.64
N PHE A 154 -4.14 17.05 -22.63
CA PHE A 154 -2.75 16.61 -22.56
C PHE A 154 -2.12 17.15 -21.28
N GLY A 155 -1.28 16.37 -20.60
CA GLY A 155 -0.62 16.79 -19.37
C GLY A 155 0.83 16.35 -19.29
N VAL A 156 1.67 17.19 -18.68
CA VAL A 156 3.09 16.92 -18.44
C VAL A 156 3.44 17.26 -17.00
N ALA A 157 4.09 16.33 -16.30
CA ALA A 157 4.64 16.56 -14.97
C ALA A 157 6.12 16.18 -14.87
N LEU A 158 6.88 17.00 -14.16
CA LEU A 158 8.29 16.84 -13.86
C LEU A 158 8.49 16.67 -12.35
N ARG A 159 9.34 15.72 -11.96
CA ARG A 159 9.69 15.41 -10.56
C ARG A 159 11.21 15.48 -10.37
N PRO A 160 11.81 16.68 -10.23
CA PRO A 160 13.25 16.89 -10.38
C PRO A 160 14.12 15.98 -9.48
N PHE A 161 13.66 15.73 -8.26
CA PHE A 161 14.38 14.95 -7.26
C PHE A 161 14.08 13.43 -7.31
N SER A 162 13.23 12.96 -8.24
CA SER A 162 12.79 11.56 -8.41
C SER A 162 12.12 10.88 -7.17
N ASN A 163 11.95 11.60 -6.06
CA ASN A 163 11.38 11.14 -4.80
C ASN A 163 9.97 11.69 -4.52
N HIS A 164 9.36 12.41 -5.48
CA HIS A 164 8.06 13.08 -5.36
C HIS A 164 7.97 14.28 -4.39
N HIS A 165 9.05 14.69 -3.71
CA HIS A 165 9.03 15.85 -2.79
C HIS A 165 8.68 17.18 -3.49
N LEU A 166 8.91 17.25 -4.80
CA LEU A 166 8.44 18.30 -5.70
C LEU A 166 7.96 17.65 -6.99
N THR A 167 6.71 17.93 -7.37
CA THR A 167 6.14 17.69 -8.70
C THR A 167 5.65 19.03 -9.24
N ILE A 168 6.04 19.40 -10.46
CA ILE A 168 5.52 20.56 -11.18
C ILE A 168 4.97 20.12 -12.53
N GLY A 169 3.95 20.78 -13.05
CA GLY A 169 3.41 20.43 -14.35
C GLY A 169 2.34 21.38 -14.85
N PHE A 170 1.74 21.00 -15.98
CA PHE A 170 0.56 21.64 -16.52
C PHE A 170 -0.29 20.63 -17.29
N ASP A 171 -1.60 20.88 -17.32
CA ASP A 171 -2.50 20.33 -18.31
C ASP A 171 -2.82 21.39 -19.38
N HIS A 172 -3.14 20.96 -20.60
CA HIS A 172 -3.68 21.79 -21.67
C HIS A 172 -4.91 21.07 -22.27
N SER A 173 -5.93 21.83 -22.64
CA SER A 173 -7.18 21.32 -23.21
C SER A 173 -7.40 21.80 -24.65
N SER A 174 -7.87 20.89 -25.51
CA SER A 174 -8.30 21.21 -26.87
C SER A 174 -9.58 22.04 -26.93
N SER A 175 -10.40 22.05 -25.86
CA SER A 175 -11.67 22.80 -25.82
C SER A 175 -11.45 24.30 -25.66
N ASN A 176 -10.27 24.71 -25.18
CA ASN A 176 -9.95 26.09 -24.83
C ASN A 176 -8.47 26.37 -25.11
N THR A 177 -8.17 26.96 -26.27
CA THR A 177 -6.79 27.19 -26.76
C THR A 177 -5.89 27.93 -25.78
N ASP A 178 -6.50 28.79 -24.95
CA ASP A 178 -5.83 29.65 -24.00
C ASP A 178 -5.86 29.07 -22.56
N ALA A 179 -6.26 27.80 -22.40
CA ALA A 179 -6.22 27.08 -21.14
C ALA A 179 -4.90 26.29 -21.02
N LEU A 180 -3.89 26.95 -20.45
CA LEU A 180 -2.79 26.27 -19.77
C LEU A 180 -3.17 26.21 -18.28
N ASN A 181 -3.23 24.99 -17.73
CA ASN A 181 -3.67 24.72 -16.36
C ASN A 181 -2.47 24.25 -15.52
N PRO A 182 -1.61 25.17 -15.01
CA PRO A 182 -0.41 24.81 -14.26
C PRO A 182 -0.74 24.28 -12.86
N PHE A 183 0.13 23.40 -12.35
CA PHE A 183 0.08 22.93 -10.97
C PHE A 183 1.47 22.68 -10.38
N ILE A 184 1.53 22.74 -9.06
CA ILE A 184 2.69 22.41 -8.23
C ILE A 184 2.23 21.59 -7.04
N GLU A 185 2.99 20.55 -6.70
CA GLU A 185 2.78 19.71 -5.53
C GLU A 185 4.11 19.50 -4.82
N ILE A 186 4.09 19.66 -3.50
CA ILE A 186 5.27 19.49 -2.63
C ILE A 186 4.92 18.65 -1.42
N TYR A 187 5.94 17.93 -0.94
CA TYR A 187 5.96 17.31 0.38
C TYR A 187 7.05 18.01 1.21
N PRO A 188 6.72 19.04 2.02
CA PRO A 188 7.72 19.78 2.80
C PRO A 188 8.34 18.95 3.91
N ILE A 189 7.58 17.99 4.45
CA ILE A 189 7.95 16.96 5.41
C ILE A 189 7.13 15.70 5.11
N ASP A 190 7.53 14.56 5.65
CA ASP A 190 6.78 13.30 5.50
C ASP A 190 5.33 13.44 6.00
N GLY A 191 4.41 12.85 5.23
CA GLY A 191 2.96 12.90 5.46
C GLY A 191 2.27 14.25 5.20
N LEU A 192 2.98 15.36 5.01
CA LEU A 192 2.39 16.66 4.63
C LEU A 192 2.44 16.85 3.11
N LYS A 193 1.29 16.80 2.44
CA LYS A 193 1.13 17.17 1.02
C LYS A 193 0.57 18.60 0.93
N VAL A 194 1.21 19.45 0.13
CA VAL A 194 0.67 20.76 -0.27
C VAL A 194 0.63 20.80 -1.79
N SER A 195 -0.56 20.99 -2.36
CA SER A 195 -0.76 20.98 -3.82
C SER A 195 -1.56 22.21 -4.23
N VAL A 196 -1.13 22.90 -5.28
CA VAL A 196 -1.76 24.12 -5.82
C VAL A 196 -1.91 23.98 -7.33
N SER A 197 -3.06 24.37 -7.88
CA SER A 197 -3.25 24.47 -9.33
C SER A 197 -4.08 25.68 -9.70
N ASN A 198 -3.95 26.15 -10.93
CA ASN A 198 -4.91 27.05 -11.55
C ASN A 198 -5.55 26.33 -12.73
N GLN A 199 -6.88 26.22 -12.75
CA GLN A 199 -7.63 25.51 -13.79
C GLN A 199 -8.66 26.45 -14.43
N LYS A 200 -8.51 26.70 -15.74
CA LYS A 200 -9.45 27.47 -16.54
C LYS A 200 -10.57 26.56 -17.04
N LEU A 201 -11.77 26.73 -16.48
CA LEU A 201 -12.98 25.96 -16.80
C LEU A 201 -14.05 26.94 -17.27
N ASN A 202 -14.66 26.70 -18.44
CA ASN A 202 -15.68 27.59 -19.03
C ASN A 202 -15.25 29.08 -19.07
N ASN A 203 -13.96 29.32 -19.39
CA ASN A 203 -13.27 30.61 -19.35
C ASN A 203 -13.11 31.30 -17.98
N GLN A 204 -13.56 30.69 -16.87
CA GLN A 204 -13.30 31.16 -15.51
C GLN A 204 -12.06 30.47 -14.92
N ASN A 205 -11.24 31.19 -14.16
CA ASN A 205 -10.03 30.64 -13.55
C ASN A 205 -10.34 30.16 -12.12
N ASN A 206 -9.88 28.96 -11.78
CA ASN A 206 -10.14 28.32 -10.50
C ASN A 206 -8.79 27.95 -9.83
N LEU A 207 -8.39 28.73 -8.83
CA LEU A 207 -7.20 28.50 -8.02
C LEU A 207 -7.50 27.44 -6.94
N SER A 208 -7.06 26.21 -7.14
CA SER A 208 -7.15 25.15 -6.14
C SER A 208 -5.93 25.14 -5.22
N ILE A 209 -6.15 24.94 -3.92
CA ILE A 209 -5.13 24.68 -2.89
C ILE A 209 -5.58 23.46 -2.10
N THR A 210 -4.80 22.40 -2.02
CA THR A 210 -5.10 21.19 -1.22
C THR A 210 -4.00 20.97 -0.18
N LEU A 211 -4.42 20.79 1.08
CA LEU A 211 -3.57 20.39 2.20
C LEU A 211 -3.91 18.95 2.58
N GLY A 212 -2.96 18.03 2.45
CA GLY A 212 -3.08 16.62 2.81
C GLY A 212 -2.20 16.26 4.00
N PHE A 213 -2.72 15.44 4.90
CA PHE A 213 -2.09 15.00 6.13
C PHE A 213 -2.26 13.47 6.25
N GLU A 214 -1.23 12.71 5.90
CA GLU A 214 -1.14 11.27 6.19
C GLU A 214 -0.73 11.12 7.66
N PHE A 215 -1.63 10.64 8.52
CA PHE A 215 -1.43 10.56 9.97
C PHE A 215 -0.83 9.22 10.39
N GLU A 216 -1.23 8.15 9.71
CA GLU A 216 -0.63 6.81 9.80
C GLU A 216 -0.09 6.44 8.43
N THR A 217 0.71 5.37 8.34
CA THR A 217 1.26 4.85 7.07
C THR A 217 0.21 4.61 5.99
N ASN A 218 -1.03 4.31 6.38
CA ASN A 218 -2.08 3.82 5.51
C ASN A 218 -3.37 4.70 5.55
N SER A 219 -3.37 5.83 6.27
CA SER A 219 -4.56 6.66 6.45
C SER A 219 -4.25 8.16 6.50
N GLY A 220 -5.03 8.95 5.74
CA GLY A 220 -4.83 10.38 5.63
C GLY A 220 -6.12 11.18 5.42
N LEU A 221 -6.10 12.43 5.88
CA LEU A 221 -7.14 13.43 5.63
C LEU A 221 -6.60 14.49 4.67
N TYR A 222 -7.48 15.07 3.86
CA TYR A 222 -7.14 16.25 3.06
C TYR A 222 -8.28 17.27 3.08
N ILE A 223 -7.91 18.52 2.93
CA ILE A 223 -8.81 19.65 2.74
C ILE A 223 -8.42 20.29 1.42
N SER A 224 -9.28 20.17 0.42
CA SER A 224 -9.19 20.96 -0.81
C SER A 224 -9.89 22.30 -0.59
N ASN A 225 -9.34 23.38 -1.15
CA ASN A 225 -10.00 24.67 -1.36
C ASN A 225 -9.86 25.02 -2.86
N THR A 226 -10.80 25.75 -3.43
CA THR A 226 -10.84 26.14 -4.83
C THR A 226 -11.55 27.47 -4.99
N LYS A 227 -10.78 28.52 -5.28
CA LYS A 227 -11.29 29.87 -5.53
C LYS A 227 -11.50 30.12 -7.03
N ASN A 228 -12.76 30.30 -7.43
CA ASN A 228 -13.11 30.89 -8.71
C ASN A 228 -12.85 32.40 -8.66
N SER A 229 -11.90 32.91 -9.46
CA SER A 229 -11.50 34.32 -9.40
C SER A 229 -12.53 35.27 -9.98
N ASP A 230 -13.34 34.79 -10.91
CA ASP A 230 -14.26 35.60 -11.72
C ASP A 230 -15.63 35.80 -11.03
N THR A 231 -15.93 34.99 -10.02
CA THR A 231 -17.14 35.09 -9.17
C THR A 231 -16.85 35.24 -7.67
N ASP A 232 -15.57 35.40 -7.30
CA ASP A 232 -15.05 35.60 -5.93
C ASP A 232 -15.45 34.53 -4.89
N SER A 233 -15.62 33.29 -5.33
CA SER A 233 -16.22 32.19 -4.56
C SER A 233 -15.20 31.03 -4.30
N ASN A 234 -15.09 30.51 -3.07
CA ASN A 234 -13.90 29.77 -2.56
C ASN A 234 -14.14 28.33 -2.03
N PHE A 235 -14.82 27.44 -2.77
CA PHE A 235 -15.23 26.07 -2.34
C PHE A 235 -14.16 25.26 -1.57
N SER A 236 -14.56 24.47 -0.59
CA SER A 236 -13.72 23.40 -0.01
C SER A 236 -14.55 22.16 0.25
N GLY A 237 -13.90 21.00 0.36
CA GLY A 237 -14.44 19.85 1.07
C GLY A 237 -13.38 19.20 1.93
N ILE A 238 -13.82 18.25 2.75
CA ILE A 238 -12.95 17.47 3.63
C ILE A 238 -13.03 16.02 3.18
N GLY A 239 -11.89 15.42 2.85
CA GLY A 239 -11.80 14.03 2.45
C GLY A 239 -10.88 13.21 3.32
N PHE A 240 -11.12 11.90 3.29
CA PHE A 240 -10.33 10.86 3.93
C PHE A 240 -9.96 9.81 2.89
N ILE A 241 -8.70 9.38 2.87
CA ILE A 241 -8.20 8.29 2.03
C ILE A 241 -7.60 7.21 2.92
N ARG A 242 -7.88 5.95 2.60
CA ARG A 242 -7.18 4.80 3.13
C ARG A 242 -6.51 4.03 1.99
N SER A 243 -5.25 3.68 2.18
CA SER A 243 -4.43 2.93 1.23
C SER A 243 -4.00 1.59 1.82
N GLU A 244 -3.87 0.57 0.99
CA GLU A 244 -3.21 -0.70 1.35
C GLU A 244 -1.68 -0.56 1.30
N LYS A 245 -1.15 0.27 0.39
CA LYS A 245 0.28 0.62 0.34
C LYS A 245 0.64 1.76 1.27
N SER A 246 1.70 1.56 2.05
CA SER A 246 2.26 2.55 2.98
C SER A 246 2.76 3.80 2.25
N LYS A 247 2.47 4.96 2.81
CA LYS A 247 3.08 6.26 2.52
C LYS A 247 3.94 6.72 3.72
N PRO A 248 4.85 7.70 3.55
CA PRO A 248 5.44 8.42 4.69
C PRO A 248 4.35 9.19 5.44
N ALA A 249 4.42 9.19 6.77
CA ALA A 249 3.38 9.76 7.65
C ALA A 249 3.94 10.82 8.60
N LEU A 250 3.10 11.76 9.01
CA LEU A 250 3.44 12.88 9.90
C LEU A 250 3.85 12.43 11.30
N LEU A 251 3.29 11.32 11.75
CA LEU A 251 3.80 10.57 12.89
C LEU A 251 4.50 9.35 12.30
N GLU A 252 5.85 9.34 12.32
CA GLU A 252 6.59 8.07 12.29
C GLU A 252 6.01 7.26 13.46
N GLN A 253 5.33 6.13 13.16
CA GLN A 253 4.91 5.24 14.22
C GLN A 253 6.18 4.73 14.89
N SER A 254 6.47 5.27 16.08
CA SER A 254 7.44 4.73 17.00
C SER A 254 6.91 3.42 17.56
N ILE A 255 6.87 2.40 16.70
CA ILE A 255 7.02 1.00 17.12
C ILE A 255 8.26 1.03 18.01
N ASP A 256 8.05 0.74 19.29
CA ASP A 256 9.07 0.93 20.31
C ASP A 256 10.33 0.15 19.90
N LYS A 257 11.46 0.86 19.72
CA LYS A 257 12.67 0.32 19.06
C LYS A 257 13.48 -0.59 20.00
N ARG A 258 12.79 -1.38 20.85
CA ARG A 258 13.32 -2.67 21.33
C ARG A 258 13.57 -3.52 20.09
N SER A 259 14.82 -3.92 19.89
CA SER A 259 15.22 -4.76 18.76
C SER A 259 14.53 -6.12 18.88
N PHE A 260 13.53 -6.39 18.04
CA PHE A 260 12.81 -7.66 18.03
C PHE A 260 13.76 -8.78 17.57
N THR A 261 14.29 -9.53 18.53
CA THR A 261 15.39 -10.46 18.29
C THR A 261 14.85 -11.84 17.97
N ILE A 262 15.15 -12.30 16.75
CA ILE A 262 14.73 -13.61 16.25
C ILE A 262 15.94 -14.55 16.23
N VAL A 263 15.93 -15.56 17.09
CA VAL A 263 16.90 -16.66 17.05
C VAL A 263 16.58 -17.56 15.85
N LYS A 264 17.59 -17.93 15.06
CA LYS A 264 17.42 -18.85 13.93
C LYS A 264 17.89 -20.24 14.33
N LEU A 265 17.04 -21.25 14.11
CA LEU A 265 17.29 -22.64 14.44
C LEU A 265 17.10 -23.51 13.19
N ASN A 266 18.08 -24.34 12.84
CA ASN A 266 17.88 -25.42 11.88
C ASN A 266 17.48 -26.69 12.66
N LEU A 267 16.25 -27.16 12.48
CA LEU A 267 15.72 -28.37 13.10
C LEU A 267 15.80 -29.53 12.12
N GLU A 268 17.00 -30.12 12.02
CA GLU A 268 17.36 -31.22 11.12
C GLU A 268 18.50 -32.07 11.72
N GLY A 269 18.69 -33.29 11.20
CA GLY A 269 19.76 -34.20 11.63
C GLY A 269 19.31 -35.33 12.57
N THR A 270 20.29 -36.07 13.09
CA THR A 270 20.09 -37.27 13.92
C THR A 270 20.37 -36.97 15.40
N PHE A 271 19.38 -37.17 16.27
CA PHE A 271 19.50 -36.81 17.70
C PHE A 271 19.92 -38.00 18.58
N ILE A 272 21.02 -37.84 19.32
CA ILE A 272 21.66 -38.85 20.16
C ILE A 272 21.73 -38.44 21.64
N GLU A 273 21.87 -39.40 22.56
CA GLU A 273 22.02 -39.11 24.01
C GLU A 273 23.48 -38.86 24.39
N GLU A 274 24.37 -39.68 23.84
CA GLU A 274 25.81 -39.57 24.05
C GLU A 274 26.34 -38.27 23.42
N PRO A 275 27.39 -37.65 24.00
CA PRO A 275 28.10 -36.58 23.31
C PRO A 275 28.69 -37.10 22.00
N PRO A 276 28.68 -36.31 20.91
CA PRO A 276 29.20 -36.75 19.61
C PRO A 276 30.66 -37.18 19.73
N LYS A 277 30.93 -38.44 19.36
CA LYS A 277 32.26 -39.07 19.38
C LYS A 277 33.11 -38.52 18.24
N VAL A 278 33.63 -37.30 18.42
CA VAL A 278 34.67 -36.73 17.56
C VAL A 278 35.93 -37.59 17.66
N SER A 279 36.41 -38.10 16.53
CA SER A 279 37.72 -38.76 16.47
C SER A 279 38.81 -37.72 16.75
N PRO A 280 39.78 -37.99 17.65
CA PRO A 280 40.90 -37.07 17.88
C PRO A 280 41.84 -36.95 16.67
N PHE A 281 41.68 -37.81 15.65
CA PHE A 281 42.31 -37.69 14.35
C PHE A 281 41.24 -37.67 13.26
N ASN A 282 41.01 -36.51 12.64
CA ASN A 282 40.13 -36.35 11.48
C ASN A 282 40.99 -35.99 10.26
N PHE A 283 41.34 -36.99 9.45
CA PHE A 283 42.35 -36.88 8.39
C PHE A 283 41.76 -36.42 7.05
N ASP A 284 41.10 -35.26 7.07
CA ASP A 284 40.19 -34.76 6.02
C ASP A 284 40.88 -34.24 4.74
N PHE A 285 42.12 -34.68 4.49
CA PHE A 285 42.99 -34.16 3.41
C PHE A 285 43.13 -35.10 2.19
N ILE A 286 42.63 -36.34 2.28
CA ILE A 286 42.85 -37.38 1.25
C ILE A 286 41.55 -37.75 0.49
N SER A 287 40.39 -37.26 0.95
CA SER A 287 39.06 -37.49 0.35
C SER A 287 38.85 -36.85 -1.04
N SER A 288 39.75 -35.98 -1.50
CA SER A 288 39.60 -35.16 -2.71
C SER A 288 40.35 -35.65 -3.95
N VAL A 289 41.11 -36.75 -3.87
CA VAL A 289 41.99 -37.25 -4.96
C VAL A 289 41.90 -38.76 -5.19
N GLY A 290 40.72 -39.26 -5.57
CA GLY A 290 40.54 -40.63 -6.07
C GLY A 290 39.09 -40.98 -6.45
N PRO A 291 38.85 -41.86 -7.44
CA PRO A 291 37.51 -42.19 -7.92
C PRO A 291 36.82 -43.30 -7.10
N ILE A 292 37.14 -43.45 -5.81
CA ILE A 292 36.63 -44.53 -4.96
C ILE A 292 35.95 -43.93 -3.72
N GLN A 293 34.63 -43.94 -3.73
CA GLN A 293 33.78 -43.35 -2.69
C GLN A 293 33.31 -44.42 -1.70
N PHE A 294 34.06 -44.62 -0.62
CA PHE A 294 33.59 -45.45 0.50
C PHE A 294 32.58 -44.67 1.35
N GLY A 295 31.35 -45.19 1.44
CA GLY A 295 30.30 -44.58 2.24
C GLY A 295 30.61 -44.67 3.74
N SER A 296 30.81 -43.51 4.36
CA SER A 296 30.94 -43.35 5.80
C SER A 296 30.12 -42.13 6.21
N ASP A 297 28.94 -42.35 6.77
CA ASP A 297 28.00 -41.30 7.17
C ASP A 297 28.48 -40.57 8.44
N ASN A 298 29.60 -39.85 8.32
CA ASN A 298 30.27 -39.13 9.39
C ASN A 298 29.54 -37.84 9.79
N THR A 299 28.21 -37.81 9.71
CA THR A 299 27.39 -36.72 10.26
C THR A 299 27.39 -36.84 11.78
N PRO A 300 27.96 -35.87 12.54
CA PRO A 300 27.96 -35.96 13.99
C PRO A 300 26.52 -35.85 14.51
N GLY A 301 26.08 -36.83 15.29
CA GLY A 301 24.76 -36.78 15.90
C GLY A 301 24.64 -35.59 16.86
N ILE A 302 23.52 -34.88 16.78
CA ILE A 302 23.21 -33.75 17.68
C ILE A 302 22.90 -34.33 19.06
N GLN A 303 23.63 -33.89 20.09
CA GLN A 303 23.33 -34.33 21.45
C GLN A 303 22.03 -33.66 21.93
N LEU A 304 21.01 -34.48 22.19
CA LEU A 304 19.66 -34.04 22.56
C LEU A 304 19.68 -33.11 23.78
N ARG A 305 20.45 -33.49 24.82
CA ARG A 305 20.62 -32.70 26.03
C ARG A 305 21.14 -31.29 25.73
N THR A 306 22.16 -31.15 24.88
CA THR A 306 22.76 -29.85 24.54
C THR A 306 21.78 -28.97 23.77
N PHE A 307 21.02 -29.56 22.84
CA PHE A 307 19.93 -28.87 22.15
C PHE A 307 18.87 -28.35 23.14
N ILE A 308 18.41 -29.20 24.06
CA ILE A 308 17.42 -28.79 25.09
C ILE A 308 17.98 -27.65 25.95
N GLU A 309 19.21 -27.78 26.47
CA GLU A 309 19.88 -26.74 27.28
C GLU A 309 20.10 -25.41 26.53
N GLU A 310 20.11 -25.43 25.20
CA GLU A 310 20.18 -24.24 24.35
C GLU A 310 18.80 -23.60 24.10
N ILE A 311 17.76 -24.40 23.80
CA ILE A 311 16.37 -23.91 23.72
C ILE A 311 15.93 -23.31 25.07
N ASP A 312 16.26 -23.95 26.19
CA ASP A 312 16.01 -23.47 27.54
C ASP A 312 16.71 -22.15 27.85
N ARG A 313 17.88 -21.90 27.23
CA ARG A 313 18.62 -20.64 27.35
C ARG A 313 17.89 -19.53 26.61
N PHE A 314 17.52 -19.77 25.35
CA PHE A 314 16.74 -18.81 24.56
C PHE A 314 15.35 -18.54 25.16
N ALA A 315 14.75 -19.51 25.86
CA ALA A 315 13.50 -19.31 26.59
C ALA A 315 13.65 -18.32 27.76
N LYS A 316 14.82 -18.31 28.42
CA LYS A 316 15.11 -17.48 29.62
C LYS A 316 15.79 -16.15 29.30
N ASP A 317 16.34 -15.99 28.11
CA ASP A 317 17.02 -14.76 27.66
C ASP A 317 16.01 -13.64 27.33
N GLU A 318 15.92 -12.59 28.15
CA GLU A 318 15.00 -11.47 27.93
C GLU A 318 15.25 -10.69 26.63
N SER A 319 16.41 -10.84 25.98
CA SER A 319 16.68 -10.18 24.70
C SER A 319 16.00 -10.86 23.51
N VAL A 320 15.61 -12.14 23.64
CA VAL A 320 15.01 -12.95 22.56
C VAL A 320 13.49 -12.90 22.60
N ASP A 321 12.86 -12.33 21.58
CA ASP A 321 11.40 -12.23 21.47
C ASP A 321 10.78 -13.40 20.68
N ALA A 322 11.52 -13.98 19.74
CA ALA A 322 11.03 -15.04 18.86
C ALA A 322 12.11 -16.05 18.39
N MET A 323 11.64 -17.17 17.85
CA MET A 323 12.44 -18.19 17.19
C MET A 323 11.91 -18.45 15.79
N SER A 324 12.81 -18.49 14.81
CA SER A 324 12.55 -18.90 13.43
C SER A 324 13.19 -20.27 13.20
N ILE A 325 12.36 -21.30 13.02
CA ILE A 325 12.79 -22.68 12.84
C ILE A 325 12.75 -23.03 11.35
N LYS A 326 13.90 -23.29 10.74
CA LYS A 326 13.97 -24.01 9.47
C LYS A 326 13.81 -25.50 9.75
N LEU A 327 12.71 -26.09 9.30
CA LEU A 327 12.42 -27.51 9.48
C LEU A 327 13.00 -28.34 8.32
N GLY A 328 13.91 -29.26 8.65
CA GLY A 328 14.40 -30.32 7.77
C GLY A 328 13.99 -31.72 8.25
N ASN A 329 14.83 -32.72 7.95
CA ASN A 329 14.58 -34.11 8.36
C ASN A 329 15.11 -34.38 9.78
N VAL A 330 14.24 -34.79 10.71
CA VAL A 330 14.58 -35.03 12.12
C VAL A 330 14.56 -36.53 12.45
N SER A 331 15.74 -37.14 12.45
CA SER A 331 15.94 -38.57 12.71
C SER A 331 16.09 -38.84 14.21
N CYS A 332 15.00 -39.26 14.85
CA CYS A 332 14.99 -39.67 16.25
C CYS A 332 13.79 -40.59 16.60
N GLY A 333 13.92 -41.34 17.70
CA GLY A 333 12.84 -42.12 18.30
C GLY A 333 11.76 -41.22 18.94
N PHE A 334 10.60 -41.80 19.26
CA PHE A 334 9.44 -40.99 19.71
C PHE A 334 9.68 -40.25 21.04
N SER A 335 10.34 -40.86 22.03
CA SER A 335 10.65 -40.22 23.32
C SER A 335 11.47 -38.92 23.13
N LYS A 336 12.60 -39.03 22.43
CA LYS A 336 13.44 -37.89 22.02
C LYS A 336 12.65 -36.80 21.29
N ARG A 337 11.73 -37.22 20.41
CA ARG A 337 10.86 -36.31 19.66
C ARG A 337 9.90 -35.55 20.57
N GLN A 338 9.40 -36.20 21.63
CA GLN A 338 8.60 -35.54 22.66
C GLN A 338 9.47 -34.56 23.46
N GLU A 339 10.68 -34.93 23.88
CA GLU A 339 11.58 -34.05 24.64
C GLU A 339 11.97 -32.78 23.87
N ILE A 340 12.29 -32.89 22.58
CA ILE A 340 12.49 -31.74 21.67
C ILE A 340 11.23 -30.86 21.66
N ARG A 341 10.05 -31.47 21.53
CA ARG A 341 8.77 -30.76 21.45
C ARG A 341 8.42 -30.05 22.76
N ASP A 342 8.74 -30.65 23.91
CA ASP A 342 8.45 -30.10 25.22
C ASP A 342 9.41 -28.94 25.57
N ALA A 343 10.68 -28.98 25.12
CA ALA A 343 11.59 -27.84 25.16
C ALA A 343 11.10 -26.66 24.30
N LEU A 344 10.65 -26.93 23.06
CA LEU A 344 10.05 -25.91 22.20
C LEU A 344 8.72 -25.38 22.76
N MET A 345 7.92 -26.21 23.44
CA MET A 345 6.73 -25.75 24.14
C MET A 345 7.09 -24.84 25.31
N GLN A 346 8.15 -25.13 26.07
CA GLN A 346 8.63 -24.24 27.14
C GLN A 346 9.05 -22.87 26.61
N PHE A 347 9.75 -22.82 25.47
CA PHE A 347 10.07 -21.54 24.80
C PHE A 347 8.80 -20.73 24.48
N LYS A 348 7.75 -21.37 23.95
CA LYS A 348 6.47 -20.68 23.69
C LYS A 348 5.72 -20.29 24.96
N ASN A 349 5.74 -21.14 25.98
CA ASN A 349 5.09 -20.88 27.27
C ASN A 349 5.77 -19.73 28.05
N ALA A 350 7.02 -19.38 27.72
CA ALA A 350 7.68 -18.15 28.17
C ALA A 350 7.15 -16.86 27.48
N GLY A 351 6.07 -16.96 26.68
CA GLY A 351 5.43 -15.85 25.97
C GLY A 351 6.01 -15.53 24.59
N LYS A 352 6.98 -16.32 24.13
CA LYS A 352 7.78 -16.06 22.92
C LYS A 352 7.18 -16.69 21.68
N LYS A 353 7.42 -16.09 20.51
CA LYS A 353 6.83 -16.53 19.24
C LYS A 353 7.67 -17.58 18.53
N ILE A 354 7.02 -18.61 17.96
CA ILE A 354 7.67 -19.63 17.13
C ILE A 354 7.12 -19.55 15.71
N TYR A 355 7.98 -19.20 14.76
CA TYR A 355 7.70 -19.20 13.32
C TYR A 355 8.45 -20.36 12.69
N VAL A 356 7.76 -21.19 11.90
CA VAL A 356 8.37 -22.36 11.24
C VAL A 356 8.35 -22.17 9.73
N TYR A 357 9.43 -22.55 9.06
CA TYR A 357 9.54 -22.56 7.61
C TYR A 357 10.07 -23.91 7.11
N SER A 358 9.47 -24.49 6.08
CA SER A 358 9.96 -25.72 5.44
C SER A 358 10.02 -25.61 3.92
N ASP A 359 11.18 -25.98 3.36
CA ASP A 359 11.43 -26.09 1.92
C ASP A 359 10.81 -27.36 1.28
N GLY A 360 10.18 -28.23 2.07
CA GLY A 360 9.75 -29.56 1.60
C GLY A 360 8.54 -30.14 2.32
N GLN A 361 8.26 -31.41 2.04
CA GLN A 361 7.09 -32.11 2.59
C GLN A 361 7.23 -32.36 4.09
N ILE A 362 6.25 -31.88 4.87
CA ILE A 362 6.22 -32.06 6.31
C ILE A 362 5.60 -33.43 6.64
N THR A 363 6.43 -34.37 7.11
CA THR A 363 5.96 -35.69 7.59
C THR A 363 5.09 -35.55 8.83
N ASN A 364 4.20 -36.52 9.12
CA ASN A 364 3.41 -36.53 10.38
C ASN A 364 4.30 -36.43 11.64
N SER A 365 5.48 -37.06 11.63
CA SER A 365 6.48 -36.95 12.69
C SER A 365 7.12 -35.56 12.79
N SER A 366 7.33 -34.88 11.68
CA SER A 366 7.80 -33.49 11.66
C SER A 366 6.67 -32.53 12.09
N TYR A 367 5.44 -32.76 11.66
CA TYR A 367 4.28 -31.96 12.04
C TYR A 367 4.02 -32.02 13.56
N TYR A 368 4.15 -33.20 14.18
CA TYR A 368 4.06 -33.34 15.63
C TYR A 368 5.05 -32.42 16.36
N LEU A 369 6.31 -32.34 15.89
CA LEU A 369 7.35 -31.44 16.44
C LEU A 369 7.04 -29.96 16.32
N ILE A 370 6.34 -29.52 15.26
CA ILE A 370 6.10 -28.11 14.96
C ILE A 370 4.68 -27.63 15.26
N SER A 371 3.77 -28.56 15.60
CA SER A 371 2.33 -28.33 15.83
C SER A 371 1.96 -27.25 16.87
N MET A 372 2.91 -26.83 17.71
CA MET A 372 2.73 -25.75 18.69
C MET A 372 3.21 -24.38 18.20
N ALA A 373 3.73 -24.25 16.98
CA ALA A 373 4.13 -22.98 16.39
C ALA A 373 3.00 -21.93 16.41
N ASP A 374 3.34 -20.66 16.27
CA ASP A 374 2.35 -19.60 16.02
C ASP A 374 1.95 -19.60 14.55
N GLU A 375 2.94 -19.75 13.65
CA GLU A 375 2.76 -19.76 12.20
C GLU A 375 3.69 -20.80 11.55
N ILE A 376 3.17 -21.48 10.52
CA ILE A 376 3.91 -22.50 9.75
C ILE A 376 3.85 -22.12 8.27
N TYR A 377 5.01 -21.83 7.70
CA TYR A 377 5.20 -21.53 6.29
C TYR A 377 5.77 -22.75 5.55
N MET A 378 5.26 -22.98 4.34
CA MET A 378 5.72 -24.05 3.45
C MET A 378 6.00 -23.46 2.06
N HIS A 379 7.00 -23.99 1.37
CA HIS A 379 7.23 -23.66 -0.04
C HIS A 379 6.10 -24.22 -0.92
N GLU A 380 5.61 -23.42 -1.86
CA GLU A 380 4.53 -23.79 -2.78
C GLU A 380 5.06 -24.72 -3.87
N GLN A 381 4.60 -25.98 -3.87
CA GLN A 381 4.98 -26.98 -4.89
C GLN A 381 4.03 -26.85 -6.09
N ASN A 382 4.56 -26.27 -7.19
CA ASN A 382 3.92 -26.25 -8.51
C ASN A 382 4.09 -27.60 -9.23
#